data_AF-A0A7C5X9E4-F1
#
_entry.id   AF-A0A7C5X9E4-F1
#
_cell.length_a   1.000
_cell.length_b   1.000
_cell.length_c   1.000
_cell.angle_alpha   90.00
_cell.angle_beta   90.00
_cell.angle_gamma   90.00
#
_symmetry.space_group_name_H-M   'P 1'
#
loop_
_entity.id
_entity.type
_entity.pdbx_description
1 polymer ?
#
loop_
_entity_poly.entity_id
_entity_poly.type
_entity_poly.pdbx_seq_one_letter_code
_entity_poly.pdbx_strand_id
1 'polypeptide(L)'
;MRLLTYVKSRAPGVLEILDLLCSRLYGSKVLDVLFSNPSRLYSALLTYYGGPNGADYAALLLFLNPIAGYCGNRELAKELLGAMKAGDDRMFLDLLGECEKLIDHNAA
;
A
#
# COMPACT_ATOMS: atom_id res chain seq x y z
N MET A 1 10.67 -0.42 -10.67
CA MET A 1 9.94 0.49 -9.77
C MET A 1 10.67 0.56 -8.43
N ARG A 2 11.36 1.67 -8.13
CA ARG A 2 12.23 1.81 -6.93
C ARG A 2 11.43 1.76 -5.62
N LEU A 3 10.20 2.27 -5.64
CA LEU A 3 9.25 2.20 -4.53
C LEU A 3 8.93 0.76 -4.11
N LEU A 4 8.72 -0.13 -5.09
CA LEU A 4 8.38 -1.53 -4.86
C LEU A 4 9.52 -2.28 -4.15
N THR A 5 10.77 -1.98 -4.51
CA THR A 5 11.96 -2.50 -3.81
C THR A 5 12.06 -1.96 -2.39
N TYR A 6 11.75 -0.68 -2.18
CA TYR A 6 11.79 -0.05 -0.86
C TYR A 6 10.76 -0.64 0.10
N VAL A 7 9.51 -0.82 -0.33
CA VAL A 7 8.45 -1.46 0.47
C VAL A 7 8.84 -2.91 0.83
N LYS A 8 9.36 -3.68 -0.12
CA LYS A 8 9.82 -5.06 0.13
C LYS A 8 10.85 -5.17 1.26
N SER A 9 11.76 -4.21 1.38
CA SER A 9 12.83 -4.23 2.39
C SER A 9 12.38 -3.98 3.83
N ARG A 10 11.13 -3.50 4.05
CA ARG A 10 10.69 -2.99 5.35
C ARG A 10 10.02 -4.02 6.26
N ALA A 11 9.57 -5.16 5.73
CA ALA A 11 8.85 -6.17 6.52
C ALA A 11 9.10 -7.61 6.01
N PRO A 12 10.35 -8.12 6.10
CA PRO A 12 10.65 -9.50 5.74
C PRO A 12 9.87 -10.47 6.65
N GLY A 13 9.27 -11.51 6.06
CA GLY A 13 8.42 -12.51 6.72
C GLY A 13 6.92 -12.18 6.69
N VAL A 14 6.55 -10.91 6.91
CA VAL A 14 5.13 -10.50 6.90
C VAL A 14 4.59 -10.41 5.47
N LEU A 15 5.41 -9.94 4.52
CA LEU A 15 5.00 -9.85 3.12
C LEU A 15 4.75 -11.23 2.51
N GLU A 16 5.48 -12.27 2.89
CA GLU A 16 5.28 -13.64 2.43
C GLU A 16 3.94 -14.20 2.92
N ILE A 17 3.55 -13.92 4.17
CA ILE A 17 2.24 -14.29 4.69
C ILE A 17 1.13 -13.56 3.93
N LEU A 18 1.30 -12.26 3.69
CA LEU A 18 0.33 -11.46 2.95
C LEU A 18 0.28 -11.84 1.46
N ASP A 19 1.38 -12.29 0.88
CA ASP A 19 1.44 -12.86 -0.48
C ASP A 19 0.61 -14.13 -0.55
N LEU A 20 0.73 -15.03 0.43
CA LEU A 20 -0.10 -16.24 0.49
C LEU A 20 -1.59 -15.89 0.65
N LEU A 21 -1.91 -14.91 1.51
CA LEU A 21 -3.26 -14.44 1.72
C LEU A 21 -3.86 -13.85 0.44
N CYS A 22 -3.15 -12.91 -0.21
CA CYS A 22 -3.61 -12.28 -1.44
C CYS A 22 -3.67 -13.26 -2.61
N SER A 23 -2.75 -14.21 -2.69
CA SER A 23 -2.77 -15.27 -3.71
C SER A 23 -4.00 -16.16 -3.52
N ARG A 24 -4.36 -16.50 -2.28
CA ARG A 24 -5.54 -17.30 -1.97
C ARG A 24 -6.85 -16.56 -2.28
N LEU A 25 -6.92 -15.25 -1.99
CA LEU A 25 -8.14 -14.46 -2.16
C LEU A 25 -8.33 -13.96 -3.60
N TYR A 26 -7.25 -13.58 -4.28
CA TYR A 26 -7.28 -12.81 -5.54
C TYR A 26 -6.37 -13.35 -6.63
N GLY A 27 -5.63 -14.45 -6.39
CA GLY A 27 -4.68 -15.01 -7.36
C GLY A 27 -3.48 -14.11 -7.68
N SER A 28 -3.21 -13.10 -6.84
CA SER A 28 -2.18 -12.07 -7.07
C SER A 28 -1.34 -11.86 -5.81
N LYS A 29 -0.07 -11.45 -5.98
CA LYS A 29 0.81 -11.13 -4.84
C LYS A 29 0.40 -9.81 -4.19
N VAL A 30 0.76 -9.61 -2.92
CA VAL A 30 0.32 -8.48 -2.09
C VAL A 30 0.63 -7.12 -2.73
N LEU A 31 1.81 -7.00 -3.36
CA LEU A 31 2.21 -5.76 -4.01
C LEU A 31 1.52 -5.56 -5.35
N ASP A 32 1.23 -6.62 -6.09
CA ASP A 32 0.44 -6.50 -7.32
C ASP A 32 -0.97 -6.02 -6.97
N VAL A 33 -1.55 -6.51 -5.88
CA VAL A 33 -2.84 -6.03 -5.36
C VAL A 33 -2.76 -4.57 -4.91
N LEU A 34 -1.72 -4.19 -4.16
CA LEU A 34 -1.50 -2.80 -3.72
C LEU A 34 -1.51 -1.80 -4.90
N PHE A 35 -0.85 -2.15 -6.00
CA PHE A 35 -0.68 -1.25 -7.16
C PHE A 35 -1.72 -1.45 -8.27
N SER A 36 -2.73 -2.31 -8.07
CA SER A 36 -3.82 -2.51 -9.04
C SER A 36 -5.21 -2.33 -8.44
N ASN A 37 -5.44 -2.84 -7.22
CA ASN A 37 -6.72 -2.81 -6.52
C ASN A 37 -6.48 -2.66 -5.00
N PRO A 38 -6.00 -1.49 -4.54
CA PRO A 38 -5.61 -1.26 -3.15
C PRO A 38 -6.75 -1.48 -2.14
N SER A 39 -8.01 -1.26 -2.51
CA SER A 39 -9.20 -1.60 -1.70
C SER A 39 -9.32 -3.09 -1.40
N ARG A 40 -8.90 -3.97 -2.34
CA ARG A 40 -8.86 -5.41 -2.13
C ARG A 40 -7.77 -5.79 -1.14
N LEU A 41 -6.63 -5.11 -1.18
CA LEU A 41 -5.61 -5.30 -0.15
C LEU A 41 -6.17 -4.93 1.23
N TYR A 42 -6.87 -3.79 1.35
CA TYR A 42 -7.50 -3.41 2.61
C TYR A 42 -8.51 -4.46 3.10
N SER A 43 -9.31 -5.02 2.18
CA SER A 43 -10.25 -6.11 2.48
C SER A 43 -9.56 -7.39 2.98
N ALA A 44 -8.42 -7.75 2.40
CA ALA A 44 -7.59 -8.86 2.89
C ALA A 44 -7.04 -8.57 4.29
N LEU A 45 -6.56 -7.34 4.54
CA LEU A 45 -6.07 -6.92 5.85
C LEU A 45 -7.17 -6.94 6.91
N LEU A 46 -8.38 -6.48 6.59
CA LEU A 46 -9.55 -6.59 7.47
C LEU A 46 -9.83 -8.04 7.86
N THR A 47 -9.76 -8.96 6.90
CA THR A 47 -10.01 -10.39 7.12
C THR A 47 -8.95 -11.00 8.03
N TYR A 48 -7.67 -10.66 7.80
CA TYR A 48 -6.55 -11.25 8.54
C TYR A 48 -6.40 -10.69 9.96
N TYR A 49 -6.59 -9.37 10.13
CA TYR A 49 -6.41 -8.70 11.42
C TYR A 49 -7.70 -8.57 12.23
N GLY A 50 -8.83 -9.08 11.72
CA GLY A 50 -10.08 -9.23 12.47
C GLY A 50 -10.83 -7.92 12.76
N GLY A 51 -10.41 -6.79 12.17
CA GLY A 51 -11.09 -5.52 12.37
C GLY A 51 -10.37 -4.30 11.78
N PRO A 52 -11.05 -3.15 11.73
CA PRO A 52 -10.57 -1.93 11.08
C PRO A 52 -9.31 -1.36 11.75
N ASN A 53 -9.22 -1.38 13.09
CA ASN A 53 -8.04 -0.84 13.78
C ASN A 53 -6.76 -1.61 13.43
N GLY A 54 -6.84 -2.94 13.36
CA GLY A 54 -5.71 -3.80 12.99
C GLY A 54 -5.34 -3.63 11.51
N ALA A 55 -6.35 -3.58 10.63
CA ALA A 55 -6.13 -3.35 9.20
C ALA A 55 -5.53 -1.97 8.90
N ASP A 56 -6.04 -0.91 9.55
CA ASP A 56 -5.51 0.45 9.42
C ASP A 56 -4.05 0.50 9.86
N TYR A 57 -3.75 -0.07 11.04
CA TYR A 57 -2.40 -0.10 11.56
C TYR A 57 -1.44 -0.88 10.64
N ALA A 58 -1.84 -2.06 10.17
CA ALA A 58 -1.05 -2.87 9.26
C ALA A 58 -0.83 -2.16 7.91
N ALA A 59 -1.88 -1.55 7.34
CA ALA A 59 -1.79 -0.81 6.08
C ALA A 59 -0.79 0.36 6.21
N LEU A 60 -0.93 1.17 7.25
CA LEU A 60 -0.05 2.30 7.54
C LEU A 60 1.39 1.85 7.75
N LEU A 61 1.61 0.87 8.62
CA LEU A 61 2.95 0.43 9.00
C LEU A 61 3.70 -0.24 7.84
N LEU A 62 3.04 -1.15 7.12
CA LEU A 62 3.69 -2.03 6.15
C LEU A 62 3.82 -1.39 4.76
N PHE A 63 2.88 -0.51 4.38
CA PHE A 63 2.81 0.00 3.02
C PHE A 63 2.81 1.54 2.99
N LEU A 64 1.85 2.18 3.65
CA LEU A 64 1.54 3.58 3.38
C LEU A 64 2.53 4.56 4.00
N ASN A 65 3.02 4.33 5.22
CA ASN A 65 4.07 5.15 5.82
C ASN A 65 5.41 5.01 5.06
N PRO A 66 5.85 3.81 4.65
CA PRO A 66 6.97 3.67 3.72
C PRO A 66 6.79 4.46 2.43
N ILE A 67 5.61 4.39 1.79
CA ILE A 67 5.30 5.16 0.57
C ILE A 67 5.40 6.67 0.86
N ALA A 68 4.69 7.17 1.86
CA ALA A 68 4.71 8.57 2.28
C ALA A 68 6.12 9.09 2.59
N GLY A 69 6.93 8.27 3.28
CA GLY A 69 8.33 8.58 3.57
C GLY A 69 9.20 8.63 2.32
N TYR A 70 8.94 7.76 1.34
CA TYR A 70 9.61 7.78 0.03
C TYR A 70 9.23 9.04 -0.77
N CYS A 71 7.96 9.45 -0.72
CA CYS A 71 7.43 10.65 -1.38
C CYS A 71 7.79 11.97 -0.70
N GLY A 72 8.38 11.94 0.51
CA GLY A 72 8.61 13.13 1.32
C GLY A 72 7.33 13.83 1.81
N ASN A 73 6.15 13.22 1.65
CA ASN A 73 4.86 13.78 2.06
C ASN A 73 4.23 12.93 3.16
N ARG A 74 4.24 13.44 4.40
CA ARG A 74 3.71 12.72 5.57
C ARG A 74 2.18 12.59 5.58
N GLU A 75 1.46 13.50 4.94
CA GLU A 75 -0.01 13.45 4.91
C GLU A 75 -0.52 12.42 3.89
N LEU A 76 0.30 12.07 2.89
CA LEU A 76 -0.04 11.09 1.85
C LEU A 76 -0.48 9.74 2.44
N ALA A 77 0.12 9.28 3.54
CA ALA A 77 -0.26 8.01 4.15
C ALA A 77 -1.74 7.99 4.59
N LYS A 78 -2.26 9.11 5.11
CA LYS A 78 -3.66 9.23 5.54
C LYS A 78 -4.59 9.28 4.33
N GLU A 79 -4.21 10.01 3.29
CA GLU A 79 -5.00 10.13 2.05
C GLU A 79 -5.12 8.78 1.35
N LEU A 80 -3.99 8.07 1.20
CA LEU A 80 -3.96 6.72 0.66
C LEU A 80 -4.80 5.74 1.48
N LEU A 81 -4.74 5.81 2.81
CA LEU A 81 -5.59 4.98 3.68
C LEU A 81 -7.07 5.32 3.48
N GLY A 82 -7.40 6.61 3.37
CA GLY A 82 -8.75 7.07 3.07
C GLY A 82 -9.29 6.49 1.77
N ALA A 83 -8.50 6.56 0.69
CA ALA A 83 -8.86 6.01 -0.62
C ALA A 83 -9.05 4.48 -0.58
N MET A 84 -8.14 3.73 0.06
CA MET A 84 -8.27 2.29 0.28
C MET A 84 -9.59 1.92 0.96
N LYS A 85 -9.94 2.65 2.03
CA LYS A 85 -11.14 2.39 2.84
C LYS A 85 -12.42 2.75 2.12
N ALA A 86 -12.39 3.80 1.30
CA ALA A 86 -13.51 4.23 0.49
C ALA A 86 -13.78 3.31 -0.72
N GLY A 87 -12.83 2.43 -1.06
CA GLY A 87 -12.89 1.65 -2.29
C GLY A 87 -12.52 2.46 -3.54
N ASP A 88 -11.92 3.64 -3.36
CA ASP A 88 -11.54 4.52 -4.47
C ASP A 88 -10.12 4.18 -4.95
N ASP A 89 -10.02 3.03 -5.64
CA ASP A 89 -8.76 2.53 -6.18
C ASP A 89 -8.12 3.51 -7.17
N ARG A 90 -8.94 4.27 -7.91
CA ARG A 90 -8.46 5.26 -8.87
C ARG A 90 -7.78 6.42 -8.16
N MET A 91 -8.43 7.02 -7.16
CA MET A 91 -7.84 8.09 -6.37
C MET A 91 -6.51 7.65 -5.73
N PHE A 92 -6.46 6.42 -5.21
CA PHE A 92 -5.23 5.88 -4.64
C PHE A 92 -4.09 5.83 -5.67
N LEU A 93 -4.36 5.32 -6.87
CA LEU A 93 -3.36 5.22 -7.94
C LEU A 93 -2.96 6.59 -8.49
N ASP A 94 -3.89 7.54 -8.56
CA ASP A 94 -3.62 8.91 -8.98
C ASP A 94 -2.66 9.60 -7.98
N LEU A 95 -2.91 9.48 -6.67
CA LEU A 95 -2.03 9.98 -5.60
C LEU A 95 -0.62 9.38 -5.66
N LEU A 96 -0.51 8.08 -5.97
CA LEU A 96 0.79 7.44 -6.18
C LEU A 96 1.52 7.99 -7.42
N GLY A 97 0.80 8.18 -8.53
CA GLY A 97 1.36 8.75 -9.75
C GLY A 97 1.87 10.17 -9.57
N GLU A 98 1.20 10.98 -8.74
CA GLU A 98 1.68 12.33 -8.36
C GLU A 98 2.96 12.27 -7.52
N CYS A 99 3.03 11.34 -6.56
CA CYS A 99 4.26 11.13 -5.79
C CYS A 99 5.45 10.78 -6.68
N GLU A 100 5.31 9.86 -7.64
CA GLU A 100 6.43 9.45 -8.50
C GLU A 100 6.97 10.62 -9.34
N LYS A 101 6.08 11.47 -9.88
CA LYS A 101 6.47 12.68 -10.63
C LYS A 101 7.30 13.67 -9.79
N LEU A 102 6.95 13.85 -8.52
CA LEU A 102 7.68 14.74 -7.61
C LEU A 102 9.11 14.25 -7.33
N ILE A 103 9.34 12.94 -7.36
CA ILE A 103 10.65 12.34 -7.13
C ILE A 103 11.52 12.48 -8.38
N ASP A 104 10.95 12.24 -9.57
CA ASP A 104 11.68 12.37 -10.83
C ASP A 104 12.11 13.82 -11.12
N HIS A 105 11.33 14.82 -10.69
CA HIS A 105 11.70 16.24 -10.80
C HIS A 105 12.81 16.70 -9.84
N ASN A 106 12.96 16.05 -8.68
CA ASN A 106 13.99 16.39 -7.69
C ASN A 106 15.31 15.61 -7.89
N ALA A 107 15.34 14.69 -8.84
CA ALA A 107 16.51 13.89 -9.21
C ALA A 107 17.22 14.40 -10.49
N ALA A 108 16.70 15.49 -11.09
CA ALA A 108 17.25 16.18 -12.26
C ALA A 108 17.91 17.51 -11.85
#